data_AF-A0A929QH75-F1
#
_entry.id   AF-A0A929QH75-F1
#
_cell.length_a   1.000
_cell.length_b   1.000
_cell.length_c   1.000
_cell.angle_alpha   90.00
_cell.angle_beta   90.00
_cell.angle_gamma   90.00
#
_symmetry.space_group_name_H-M   'P 1'
#
loop_
_entity.id
_entity.type
_entity.pdbx_description
1 polymer ?
#
loop_
_entity_poly.entity_id
_entity_poly.type
_entity_poly.pdbx_seq_one_letter_code
_entity_poly.pdbx_strand_id
1 'polypeptide(L)'
;MSEHFITMSNQSIQNIIHDCSNVDLPALSPDVQRRCIFAYGEKDFDLKRARQVLPKVYPEAMLTIWQGYDHCERMTSDSVAYGQMLRELVV
;
A
#
# COMPACT_ATOMS: atom_id res chain seq x y z
N MET A 1 -10.51 1.84 -23.07
CA MET A 1 -9.79 1.11 -21.99
C MET A 1 -9.73 -0.39 -22.27
N SER A 2 -10.83 -1.04 -22.68
CA SER A 2 -10.87 -2.48 -23.01
C SER A 2 -10.04 -2.86 -24.24
N GLU A 3 -9.96 -2.02 -25.28
CA GLU A 3 -9.23 -2.35 -26.52
C GLU A 3 -7.73 -2.60 -26.29
N HIS A 4 -7.10 -1.86 -25.37
CA HIS A 4 -5.70 -2.08 -25.02
C HIS A 4 -5.48 -3.45 -24.38
N PHE A 5 -6.40 -3.92 -23.54
CA PHE A 5 -6.32 -5.26 -22.94
C PHE A 5 -6.51 -6.37 -23.97
N ILE A 6 -7.34 -6.16 -25.00
CA ILE A 6 -7.58 -7.14 -26.06
C ILE A 6 -6.31 -7.37 -26.91
N THR A 7 -5.47 -6.34 -27.06
CA THR A 7 -4.21 -6.44 -27.82
C THR A 7 -3.03 -7.00 -27.02
N MET A 8 -3.18 -7.24 -25.72
CA MET A 8 -2.08 -7.71 -24.89
C MET A 8 -1.74 -9.17 -25.16
N SER A 9 -0.45 -9.43 -25.37
CA SER A 9 0.04 -10.80 -25.45
C SER A 9 -0.06 -11.52 -24.10
N ASN A 10 -0.13 -12.85 -24.12
CA ASN A 10 -0.05 -13.66 -22.90
C ASN A 10 1.21 -13.33 -22.07
N GLN A 11 2.33 -13.06 -22.72
CA GLN A 11 3.57 -12.66 -22.05
C GLN A 11 3.41 -11.32 -21.33
N SER A 12 2.76 -10.34 -21.96
CA SER A 12 2.49 -9.04 -21.33
C SER A 12 1.62 -9.19 -20.08
N ILE A 13 0.59 -10.04 -20.14
CA ILE A 13 -0.27 -10.35 -18.99
C ILE A 13 0.54 -11.01 -17.88
N GLN A 14 1.38 -12.01 -18.20
CA GLN A 14 2.24 -12.68 -17.24
C GLN A 14 3.23 -11.73 -16.56
N ASN A 15 3.84 -10.82 -17.32
CA ASN A 15 4.78 -9.82 -16.79
C ASN A 15 4.06 -8.87 -15.82
N ILE A 16 2.86 -8.40 -16.18
CA ILE A 16 2.07 -7.53 -15.28
C ILE A 16 1.68 -8.26 -14.01
N ILE A 17 1.22 -9.51 -14.11
CA ILE A 17 0.89 -10.31 -12.92
C ILE A 17 2.12 -10.50 -12.05
N HIS A 18 3.27 -10.85 -12.65
CA HIS A 18 4.53 -11.01 -11.94
C HIS A 18 4.88 -9.73 -11.18
N ASP A 19 4.94 -8.59 -11.87
CA ASP A 19 5.40 -7.33 -11.29
C ASP A 19 4.40 -6.73 -10.29
N CYS A 20 3.09 -6.94 -10.48
CA CYS A 20 2.07 -6.47 -9.54
C CYS A 20 1.86 -7.39 -8.33
N SER A 21 2.17 -8.70 -8.44
CA SER A 21 1.94 -9.68 -7.35
C SER A 21 3.19 -9.93 -6.49
N ASN A 22 4.38 -9.75 -7.08
CA ASN A 22 5.67 -9.91 -6.43
C ASN A 22 6.32 -8.55 -6.20
N VAL A 23 5.85 -7.86 -5.16
CA VAL A 23 6.55 -6.67 -4.66
C VAL A 23 7.70 -7.13 -3.79
N ASP A 24 8.92 -6.98 -4.30
CA ASP A 24 10.14 -7.15 -3.51
C ASP A 24 10.28 -5.97 -2.54
N LEU A 25 10.03 -6.24 -1.27
CA LEU A 25 10.14 -5.24 -0.22
C LEU A 25 11.62 -4.92 0.07
N PRO A 26 12.05 -3.65 0.02
CA PRO A 26 13.44 -3.28 0.26
C PRO A 26 13.85 -3.58 1.71
N ALA A 27 15.13 -3.90 1.94
CA ALA A 27 15.65 -3.96 3.30
C ALA A 27 15.70 -2.56 3.91
N LEU A 28 15.00 -2.35 5.03
CA LEU A 28 14.98 -1.08 5.75
C LEU A 28 15.72 -1.24 7.08
N SER A 29 16.58 -0.28 7.42
CA SER A 29 17.22 -0.25 8.74
C SER A 29 16.18 -0.04 9.84
N PRO A 30 16.44 -0.47 11.08
CA PRO A 30 15.50 -0.27 12.19
C PRO A 30 15.10 1.20 12.39
N ASP A 31 16.03 2.13 12.18
CA ASP A 31 15.77 3.57 12.26
C ASP A 31 14.76 4.04 11.21
N VAL A 32 14.92 3.59 9.96
CA VAL A 32 13.99 3.90 8.88
C VAL A 32 12.64 3.25 9.14
N GLN A 33 12.60 1.99 9.58
CA GLN A 33 11.35 1.29 9.90
C GLN A 33 10.53 2.05 10.94
N ARG A 34 11.14 2.56 12.02
CA ARG A 34 10.43 3.37 13.04
C ARG A 34 9.81 4.65 12.51
N ARG A 35 10.26 5.13 11.34
CA ARG A 35 9.73 6.30 10.64
C ARG A 35 8.69 5.93 9.58
N CYS A 36 8.50 4.64 9.31
CA CYS A 36 7.53 4.15 8.33
C CYS A 36 6.16 3.90 8.95
N ILE A 37 5.13 4.40 8.25
CA ILE A 37 3.73 4.14 8.57
C ILE A 37 3.10 3.48 7.35
N PHE A 38 2.62 2.26 7.53
CA PHE A 38 1.82 1.56 6.54
C PHE A 38 0.34 1.75 6.92
N ALA A 39 -0.39 2.51 6.11
CA ALA A 39 -1.80 2.82 6.36
C ALA A 39 -2.71 2.11 5.35
N TYR A 40 -3.77 1.48 5.84
CA TYR A 40 -4.75 0.76 5.03
C TYR A 40 -6.18 1.11 5.47
N GLY A 41 -7.12 1.12 4.54
CA GLY A 41 -8.54 1.09 4.85
C GLY A 41 -8.94 -0.27 5.42
N GLU A 42 -9.87 -0.33 6.36
CA GLU A 42 -10.37 -1.58 6.95
C GLU A 42 -10.84 -2.61 5.90
N LYS A 43 -11.45 -2.12 4.81
CA LYS A 43 -12.01 -2.94 3.73
C LYS A 43 -11.02 -3.18 2.58
N ASP A 44 -9.81 -2.63 2.67
CA ASP A 44 -8.77 -2.78 1.66
C ASP A 44 -8.40 -4.26 1.46
N PHE A 45 -8.40 -4.72 0.21
CA PHE A 45 -8.15 -6.10 -0.16
C PHE A 45 -6.72 -6.56 0.19
N ASP A 46 -5.74 -5.64 0.24
CA ASP A 46 -4.35 -5.95 0.57
C ASP A 46 -4.08 -6.05 2.07
N LEU A 47 -4.98 -5.52 2.91
CA LEU A 47 -4.77 -5.43 4.36
C LEU A 47 -4.53 -6.80 5.00
N LYS A 48 -5.22 -7.84 4.54
CA LYS A 48 -5.03 -9.20 5.06
C LYS A 48 -3.59 -9.69 4.86
N ARG A 49 -3.01 -9.45 3.68
CA ARG A 49 -1.61 -9.80 3.37
C ARG A 49 -0.65 -8.91 4.16
N ALA A 50 -0.91 -7.60 4.21
CA ALA A 50 -0.09 -6.65 4.94
C ALA A 50 0.08 -7.03 6.42
N ARG A 51 -1.01 -7.40 7.12
CA ARG A 51 -0.96 -7.88 8.51
C ARG A 51 -0.05 -9.10 8.72
N GLN A 52 0.07 -9.96 7.71
CA GLN A 52 0.87 -11.19 7.80
C GLN A 52 2.35 -10.94 7.48
N VAL A 53 2.63 -10.02 6.56
CA VAL A 53 3.98 -9.77 6.02
C VAL A 53 4.71 -8.68 6.80
N LEU A 54 4.06 -7.55 7.07
CA LEU A 54 4.72 -6.37 7.65
C LEU A 54 5.39 -6.66 9.00
N PRO A 55 4.78 -7.37 9.97
CA PRO A 55 5.45 -7.65 11.25
C PRO A 55 6.70 -8.53 11.11
N LYS A 56 6.84 -9.28 10.00
CA LYS A 56 7.99 -10.15 9.75
C LYS A 56 9.11 -9.40 9.03
N VAL A 57 8.76 -8.51 8.09
CA VAL A 57 9.71 -7.81 7.24
C VAL A 57 10.14 -6.48 7.86
N TYR A 58 9.21 -5.76 8.49
CA TYR A 58 9.42 -4.46 9.13
C TYR A 58 8.83 -4.42 10.57
N PRO A 59 9.40 -5.19 11.51
CA PRO A 59 8.87 -5.30 12.88
C PRO A 59 8.81 -3.97 13.64
N GLU A 60 9.62 -2.98 13.25
CA GLU A 60 9.67 -1.68 13.93
C GLU A 60 8.75 -0.62 13.28
N ALA A 61 8.06 -0.96 12.18
CA ALA A 61 7.18 -0.04 11.48
C ALA A 61 5.76 -0.01 12.07
N MET A 62 5.09 1.13 11.93
CA MET A 62 3.71 1.27 12.38
C MET A 62 2.73 0.78 11.31
N LEU A 63 1.69 0.05 11.73
CA LEU A 63 0.53 -0.30 10.92
C LEU A 63 -0.70 0.47 11.43
N THR A 64 -1.29 1.30 10.56
CA THR A 64 -2.51 2.07 10.85
C THR A 64 -3.68 1.56 10.01
N ILE A 65 -4.85 1.41 10.63
CA ILE A 65 -6.07 0.94 9.97
C ILE A 65 -7.13 2.03 10.08
N TRP A 66 -7.60 2.53 8.94
CA TRP A 66 -8.69 3.50 8.89
C TRP A 66 -10.03 2.78 8.79
N GLN A 67 -10.81 2.85 9.86
CA GLN A 67 -12.10 2.17 9.99
C GLN A 67 -13.10 2.65 8.93
N GLY A 68 -13.85 1.72 8.34
CA GLY A 68 -14.88 2.02 7.35
C GLY A 68 -14.39 2.32 5.93
N TYR A 69 -13.10 2.62 5.74
CA TYR A 69 -12.52 2.98 4.44
C TYR A 69 -12.07 1.76 3.62
N ASP A 70 -12.19 1.88 2.30
CA ASP A 70 -11.65 0.98 1.28
C ASP A 70 -10.26 1.43 0.78
N HIS A 71 -9.75 0.76 -0.24
CA HIS A 71 -8.48 1.03 -0.88
C HIS A 71 -8.38 2.48 -1.36
N CYS A 72 -7.36 3.20 -0.86
CA CYS A 72 -7.12 4.63 -1.11
C CYS A 72 -8.26 5.60 -0.70
N GLU A 73 -9.37 5.12 -0.16
CA GLU A 73 -10.59 5.92 0.01
C GLU A 73 -10.41 7.08 0.99
N ARG A 74 -9.63 6.88 2.07
CA ARG A 74 -9.34 7.96 3.03
C ARG A 74 -8.64 9.16 2.38
N MET A 75 -7.76 8.89 1.41
CA MET A 75 -6.97 9.91 0.73
C MET A 75 -7.80 10.66 -0.30
N THR A 76 -8.71 9.95 -0.98
CA THR A 76 -9.54 10.50 -2.05
C THR A 76 -10.81 11.17 -1.54
N SER A 77 -11.35 10.75 -0.39
CA SER A 77 -12.58 11.31 0.18
C SER A 77 -12.42 12.76 0.64
N ASP A 78 -11.27 13.08 1.22
CA ASP A 78 -10.91 14.44 1.65
C ASP A 78 -9.40 14.61 1.59
N SER A 79 -8.93 15.01 0.41
CA SER A 79 -7.52 15.17 0.11
C SER A 79 -6.89 16.35 0.85
N VAL A 80 -7.66 17.38 1.19
CA VAL A 80 -7.18 18.56 1.93
C VAL A 80 -6.91 18.18 3.37
N ALA A 81 -7.87 17.54 4.05
CA ALA A 81 -7.69 17.07 5.41
C ALA A 81 -6.62 15.98 5.49
N TYR A 82 -6.56 15.08 4.50
CA TYR A 82 -5.49 14.09 4.42
C TYR A 82 -4.11 14.74 4.31
N GLY A 83 -3.96 15.73 3.41
CA GLY A 83 -2.71 16.47 3.26
C GLY A 83 -2.31 17.27 4.50
N GLN A 84 -3.28 17.80 5.25
CA GLN A 84 -3.01 18.45 6.53
C GLN A 84 -2.50 17.46 7.57
N MET A 85 -3.16 16.31 7.72
CA MET A 85 -2.71 15.24 8.61
C MET A 85 -1.27 14.80 8.31
N LEU A 86 -0.91 14.66 7.02
CA LEU A 86 0.47 14.33 6.64
C LEU A 86 1.48 15.40 7.09
N ARG A 87 1.14 16.69 6.97
CA ARG A 87 2.02 17.79 7.42
C ARG A 87 2.22 17.80 8.93
N GLU A 88 1.23 17.36 9.71
CA GLU A 88 1.34 17.25 11.16
C GLU A 88 2.19 16.04 11.59
N LEU A 89 2.32 15.02 10.73
CA LEU A 89 3.16 13.84 10.98
C LEU A 89 4.61 14.01 10.54
N VAL A 90 4.90 14.93 9.61
CA VAL A 90 6.28 15.25 9.21
C VAL A 90 6.86 16.21 10.25
N VAL A 91 7.67 15.68 11.17
CA VAL A 91 8.54 16.45 12.08
C VAL A 91 9.79 16.94 11.35
#